data_AF-K2A2M8-F1
#
_entry.id   AF-K2A2M8-F1
#
_cell.length_a   1.000
_cell.length_b   1.000
_cell.length_c   1.000
_cell.angle_alpha   90.00
_cell.angle_beta   90.00
_cell.angle_gamma   90.00
#
_symmetry.space_group_name_H-M   'P 1'
#
loop_
_entity.id
_entity.type
_entity.pdbx_description
1 polymer ?
#
loop_
_entity_poly.entity_id
_entity_poly.type
_entity_poly.pdbx_seq_one_letter_code
_entity_poly.pdbx_strand_id
1 'polypeptide(L)'
;MIKFNSLIPNAEDLISLEPEELAYFVLEYLNSLTKESSLLNRFNFCRSNIIDDYPPQYKTNIMESLTEAWMWLIREGFLAPKPDANTGEWVFITRRGQKIKNKSDFQNYQNANLLPKQLLHPLIASKVYPVFLRGDYDTTVFIAFKEIEIAVRKAAKLSNEDYGVKLTRKAFHKVNGPLRDPSNESNDSEKEALDHLFAGAIGLYKNPHSHRKVDLNDPIQTIELLIFASHLLRLIDSRSEG
;
A
#
# COMPACT_ATOMS: atom_id res chain seq x y z
N MET A 1 -19.19 23.91 9.02
CA MET A 1 -18.05 24.34 8.19
C MET A 1 -16.86 24.47 9.11
N ILE A 2 -15.80 23.72 8.83
CA ILE A 2 -14.56 23.79 9.63
C ILE A 2 -13.80 25.05 9.18
N LYS A 3 -13.05 25.71 10.06
CA LYS A 3 -12.12 26.78 9.64
C LYS A 3 -10.81 26.15 9.19
N PHE A 4 -10.32 26.47 8.00
CA PHE A 4 -9.09 25.86 7.48
C PHE A 4 -7.88 26.09 8.41
N ASN A 5 -7.70 27.32 8.93
CA ASN A 5 -6.64 27.63 9.88
C ASN A 5 -6.70 26.76 11.16
N SER A 6 -7.88 26.29 11.59
CA SER A 6 -7.97 25.38 12.75
C SER A 6 -7.40 23.98 12.50
N LEU A 7 -7.21 23.58 11.23
CA LEU A 7 -6.57 22.32 10.87
C LEU A 7 -5.05 22.43 10.91
N ILE A 8 -4.50 23.59 10.52
CA ILE A 8 -3.06 23.87 10.51
C ILE A 8 -2.84 25.33 10.95
N PRO A 9 -2.76 25.62 12.27
CA PRO A 9 -2.73 27.01 12.74
C PRO A 9 -1.46 27.78 12.41
N ASN A 10 -0.33 27.08 12.31
CA ASN A 10 0.98 27.66 12.04
C ASN A 10 1.27 27.70 10.53
N ALA A 11 1.70 28.86 10.02
CA ALA A 11 2.01 29.07 8.61
C ALA A 11 3.25 28.29 8.15
N GLU A 12 4.29 28.21 8.99
CA GLU A 12 5.53 27.50 8.68
C GLU A 12 5.29 26.00 8.63
N ASP A 13 4.49 25.46 9.56
CA ASP A 13 4.06 24.05 9.52
C ASP A 13 3.37 23.75 8.19
N LEU A 14 2.40 24.58 7.78
CA LEU A 14 1.70 24.42 6.49
C LEU A 14 2.66 24.40 5.31
N ILE A 15 3.60 25.35 5.26
CA ILE A 15 4.57 25.49 4.16
C ILE A 15 5.56 24.32 4.14
N SER A 16 5.88 23.73 5.29
CA SER A 16 6.82 22.61 5.39
C SER A 16 6.25 21.24 4.98
N LEU A 17 4.92 21.12 4.87
CA LEU A 17 4.27 19.88 4.48
C LEU A 17 4.48 19.62 2.99
N GLU A 18 4.84 18.38 2.66
CA GLU A 18 4.88 17.94 1.26
C GLU A 18 3.47 17.94 0.64
N PRO A 19 3.33 18.03 -0.70
CA PRO A 19 2.04 18.16 -1.36
C PRO A 19 1.01 17.09 -0.94
N GLU A 20 1.44 15.83 -0.81
CA GLU A 20 0.63 14.72 -0.34
C GLU A 20 0.13 14.85 1.10
N GLU A 21 0.91 15.46 1.99
CA GLU A 21 0.57 15.62 3.40
C GLU A 21 -0.43 16.76 3.56
N LEU A 22 -0.18 17.87 2.88
CA LEU A 22 -1.07 19.03 2.85
C LEU A 22 -2.40 18.72 2.14
N ALA A 23 -2.37 17.86 1.11
CA ALA A 23 -3.54 17.44 0.36
C ALA A 23 -4.66 16.84 1.23
N TYR A 24 -4.30 16.14 2.33
CA TYR A 24 -5.30 15.62 3.27
C TYR A 24 -6.15 16.75 3.86
N PHE A 25 -5.51 17.80 4.40
CA PHE A 25 -6.19 18.90 5.05
C PHE A 25 -7.02 19.72 4.07
N VAL A 26 -6.52 19.91 2.85
CA VAL A 26 -7.29 20.51 1.75
C VAL A 26 -8.54 19.69 1.46
N LEU A 27 -8.42 18.38 1.28
CA LEU A 27 -9.56 17.51 0.99
C LEU A 27 -10.56 17.44 2.15
N GLU A 28 -10.10 17.39 3.40
CA GLU A 28 -10.95 17.43 4.59
C GLU A 28 -11.76 18.72 4.65
N TYR A 29 -11.11 19.87 4.44
CA TYR A 29 -11.79 21.15 4.40
C TYR A 29 -12.83 21.21 3.27
N LEU A 30 -12.46 20.79 2.05
CA LEU A 30 -13.37 20.77 0.90
C LEU A 30 -14.60 19.87 1.14
N ASN A 31 -14.41 18.70 1.75
CA ASN A 31 -15.51 17.80 2.13
C ASN A 31 -16.46 18.42 3.18
N SER A 32 -16.01 19.43 3.93
CA SER A 32 -16.83 20.16 4.90
C SER A 32 -17.71 21.26 4.27
N LEU A 33 -17.50 21.56 2.98
CA LEU A 33 -18.23 22.60 2.23
C LEU A 33 -19.52 22.06 1.60
N THR A 34 -20.40 22.98 1.20
CA THR A 34 -21.53 22.63 0.33
C THR A 34 -21.04 22.33 -1.09
N LYS A 35 -21.78 21.48 -1.83
CA LYS A 35 -21.43 21.09 -3.21
C LYS A 35 -21.43 22.25 -4.22
N GLU A 36 -22.02 23.38 -3.85
CA GLU A 36 -22.13 24.59 -4.68
C GLU A 36 -21.12 25.67 -4.26
N SER A 37 -20.22 25.37 -3.31
CA SER A 37 -19.24 26.34 -2.83
C SER A 37 -18.37 26.89 -3.94
N SER A 38 -18.17 28.22 -3.95
CA SER A 38 -17.24 28.89 -4.86
C SER A 38 -15.78 28.50 -4.63
N LEU A 39 -15.47 27.91 -3.46
CA LEU A 39 -14.16 27.36 -3.13
C LEU A 39 -13.90 26.00 -3.78
N LEU A 40 -14.88 25.38 -4.45
CA LEU A 40 -14.65 24.28 -5.39
C LEU A 40 -14.12 24.79 -6.74
N ASN A 41 -13.17 25.72 -6.64
CA ASN A 41 -12.44 26.34 -7.72
C ASN A 41 -11.04 26.66 -7.19
N ARG A 42 -9.99 26.13 -7.83
CA ARG A 42 -8.61 26.23 -7.34
C ARG A 42 -8.17 27.68 -7.16
N PHE A 43 -8.41 28.52 -8.17
CA PHE A 43 -8.06 29.94 -8.12
C PHE A 43 -8.74 30.64 -6.94
N ASN A 44 -10.03 30.39 -6.73
CA ASN A 44 -10.77 30.97 -5.60
C ASN A 44 -10.25 30.44 -4.26
N PHE A 45 -10.02 29.13 -4.15
CA PHE A 45 -9.54 28.50 -2.92
C PHE A 45 -8.19 29.08 -2.50
N CYS A 46 -7.21 29.06 -3.40
CA CYS A 46 -5.85 29.59 -3.17
C CYS A 46 -5.78 31.13 -3.10
N ARG A 47 -6.91 31.84 -3.16
CA ARG A 47 -6.96 33.30 -2.98
C ARG A 47 -8.05 33.75 -2.01
N SER A 48 -8.67 32.79 -1.33
CA SER A 48 -9.78 33.07 -0.43
C SER A 48 -9.30 33.64 0.90
N ASN A 49 -10.26 34.10 1.69
CA ASN A 49 -10.05 34.54 3.06
C ASN A 49 -9.46 33.48 4.00
N ILE A 50 -9.36 32.21 3.56
CA ILE A 50 -8.60 31.17 4.25
C ILE A 50 -7.15 31.62 4.52
N ILE A 51 -6.56 32.32 3.56
CA ILE A 51 -5.17 32.77 3.63
C ILE A 51 -5.04 34.04 4.47
N ASP A 52 -6.13 34.79 4.65
CA ASP A 52 -6.15 36.02 5.45
C ASP A 52 -6.02 35.75 6.95
N ASP A 53 -6.31 34.52 7.39
CA ASP A 53 -6.10 34.07 8.77
C ASP A 53 -4.61 33.83 9.10
N TYR A 54 -3.70 33.90 8.12
CA TYR A 54 -2.26 33.72 8.30
C TYR A 54 -1.47 35.04 8.18
N PRO A 55 -0.27 35.15 8.79
CA PRO A 55 0.52 36.37 8.72
C PRO A 55 0.88 36.75 7.26
N PRO A 56 0.77 38.05 6.89
CA PRO A 56 0.92 38.51 5.50
C PRO A 56 2.20 38.06 4.78
N GLN A 57 3.31 37.94 5.51
CA GLN A 57 4.61 37.56 4.95
C GLN A 57 4.64 36.13 4.39
N TYR A 58 3.75 35.25 4.82
CA TYR A 58 3.69 33.85 4.37
C TYR A 58 2.69 33.63 3.24
N LYS A 59 1.88 34.63 2.86
CA LYS A 59 0.74 34.43 1.95
C LYS A 59 1.14 33.82 0.61
N THR A 60 2.19 34.33 -0.05
CA THR A 60 2.63 33.81 -1.34
C THR A 60 3.02 32.33 -1.24
N ASN A 61 3.84 31.96 -0.26
CA ASN A 61 4.28 30.58 -0.07
C ASN A 61 3.10 29.66 0.27
N ILE A 62 2.17 30.10 1.11
CA ILE A 62 0.93 29.36 1.39
C ILE A 62 0.12 29.13 0.10
N MET A 63 -0.02 30.15 -0.75
CA MET A 63 -0.75 30.02 -2.02
C MET A 63 -0.10 28.99 -2.96
N GLU A 64 1.23 28.96 -3.00
CA GLU A 64 2.00 27.99 -3.77
C GLU A 64 1.82 26.58 -3.21
N SER A 65 2.03 26.36 -1.91
CA SER A 65 1.83 25.05 -1.24
C SER A 65 0.39 24.53 -1.40
N LEU A 66 -0.62 25.39 -1.23
CA LEU A 66 -2.02 25.01 -1.45
C LEU A 66 -2.30 24.64 -2.91
N THR A 67 -1.63 25.30 -3.86
CA THR A 67 -1.74 24.97 -5.28
C THR A 67 -1.12 23.61 -5.58
N GLU A 68 0.05 23.30 -5.03
CA GLU A 68 0.70 22.01 -5.19
C GLU A 68 -0.17 20.86 -4.63
N ALA A 69 -0.68 21.02 -3.41
CA ALA A 69 -1.59 20.08 -2.78
C ALA A 69 -2.87 19.87 -3.60
N TRP A 70 -3.44 20.95 -4.15
CA TRP A 70 -4.61 20.87 -5.03
C TRP A 70 -4.32 20.08 -6.31
N MET A 71 -3.18 20.35 -6.96
CA MET A 71 -2.78 19.65 -8.16
C MET A 71 -2.53 18.16 -7.90
N TRP A 72 -1.97 17.83 -6.74
CA TRP A 72 -1.84 16.45 -6.27
C TRP A 72 -3.20 15.78 -6.11
N LEU A 73 -4.20 16.44 -5.52
CA LEU A 73 -5.56 15.90 -5.38
C LEU A 73 -6.24 15.62 -6.72
N ILE A 74 -5.98 16.44 -7.75
CA ILE A 74 -6.45 16.18 -9.12
C ILE A 74 -5.74 14.95 -9.70
N ARG A 75 -4.40 14.89 -9.59
CA ARG A 75 -3.60 13.76 -10.08
C ARG A 75 -4.07 12.43 -9.49
N GLU A 76 -4.37 12.41 -8.20
CA GLU A 76 -4.86 11.24 -7.47
C GLU A 76 -6.37 10.97 -7.67
N GLY A 77 -7.07 11.80 -8.45
CA GLY A 77 -8.48 11.62 -8.79
C GLY A 77 -9.45 11.84 -7.62
N PHE A 78 -9.02 12.55 -6.57
CA PHE A 78 -9.91 12.99 -5.48
C PHE A 78 -10.78 14.18 -5.92
N LEU A 79 -10.23 15.02 -6.79
CA LEU A 79 -10.93 16.11 -7.47
C LEU A 79 -10.94 15.83 -8.98
N ALA A 80 -11.98 16.30 -9.66
CA ALA A 80 -12.04 16.27 -11.12
C ALA A 80 -12.70 17.55 -11.64
N PRO A 81 -12.27 18.07 -12.80
CA PRO A 81 -12.93 19.20 -13.46
C PRO A 81 -14.41 18.92 -13.70
N LYS A 82 -15.25 19.95 -13.51
CA LYS A 82 -16.65 19.88 -13.88
C LYS A 82 -16.78 19.75 -15.41
N PRO A 83 -17.57 18.79 -15.93
CA PRO A 83 -17.71 18.57 -17.38
C PRO A 83 -18.26 19.77 -18.16
N ASP A 84 -19.02 20.63 -17.49
CA ASP A 84 -19.67 21.82 -18.02
C ASP A 84 -18.85 23.11 -17.84
N ALA A 85 -17.63 23.02 -17.29
CA ALA A 85 -16.76 24.18 -17.06
C ALA A 85 -15.67 24.33 -18.13
N ASN A 86 -15.54 25.54 -18.67
CA ASN A 86 -14.62 25.82 -19.77
C ASN A 86 -13.13 25.91 -19.37
N THR A 87 -12.82 26.12 -18.08
CA THR A 87 -11.47 26.51 -17.63
C THR A 87 -10.74 25.44 -16.82
N GLY A 88 -11.34 24.27 -16.58
CA GLY A 88 -10.77 23.22 -15.73
C GLY A 88 -10.62 23.57 -14.24
N GLU A 89 -10.73 24.87 -13.89
CA GLU A 89 -10.58 25.39 -12.53
C GLU A 89 -11.73 25.00 -11.61
N TRP A 90 -12.94 24.92 -12.14
CA TRP A 90 -14.11 24.47 -11.40
C TRP A 90 -14.11 22.95 -11.32
N VAL A 91 -14.14 22.43 -10.10
CA VAL A 91 -14.05 20.99 -9.85
C VAL A 91 -15.27 20.47 -9.09
N PHE A 92 -15.42 19.15 -9.05
CA PHE A 92 -16.25 18.46 -8.07
C PHE A 92 -15.40 17.46 -7.29
N ILE A 93 -15.77 17.22 -6.02
CA ILE A 93 -15.17 16.15 -5.22
C ILE A 93 -15.70 14.83 -5.76
N THR A 94 -14.80 13.97 -6.24
CA THR A 94 -15.18 12.70 -6.85
C THR A 94 -15.78 11.73 -5.84
N ARG A 95 -16.38 10.64 -6.30
CA ARG A 95 -16.84 9.54 -5.42
C ARG A 95 -15.71 9.01 -4.53
N ARG A 96 -14.45 9.11 -4.98
CA ARG A 96 -13.25 8.73 -4.21
C ARG A 96 -12.96 9.76 -3.13
N GLY A 97 -12.90 11.06 -3.48
CA GLY A 97 -12.67 12.14 -2.51
C GLY A 97 -13.72 12.19 -1.40
N GLN A 98 -14.98 11.88 -1.72
CA GLN A 98 -16.08 11.85 -0.76
C GLN A 98 -15.98 10.69 0.25
N LYS A 99 -15.22 9.62 -0.06
CA LYS A 99 -15.05 8.47 0.84
C LYS A 99 -14.03 8.72 1.95
N ILE A 100 -13.11 9.67 1.76
CA ILE A 100 -12.14 10.04 2.79
C ILE A 100 -12.88 10.82 3.87
N LYS A 101 -12.99 10.25 5.08
CA LYS A 101 -13.66 10.89 6.23
C LYS A 101 -12.70 11.35 7.31
N ASN A 102 -11.50 10.79 7.35
CA ASN A 102 -10.49 11.08 8.35
C ASN A 102 -9.08 10.81 7.78
N LYS A 103 -8.06 11.17 8.57
CA LYS A 103 -6.64 11.01 8.19
C LYS A 103 -6.25 9.56 7.94
N SER A 104 -6.82 8.62 8.70
CA SER A 104 -6.55 7.18 8.52
C SER A 104 -7.08 6.67 7.18
N ASP A 105 -8.27 7.09 6.72
CA ASP A 105 -8.79 6.74 5.40
C ASP A 105 -7.87 7.21 4.27
N PHE A 106 -7.32 8.43 4.42
CA PHE A 106 -6.42 9.03 3.45
C PHE A 106 -5.06 8.31 3.41
N GLN A 107 -4.50 8.01 4.59
CA GLN A 107 -3.27 7.21 4.71
C GLN A 107 -3.45 5.81 4.14
N ASN A 108 -4.58 5.15 4.42
CA ASN A 108 -4.91 3.84 3.85
C ASN A 108 -4.99 3.89 2.32
N TYR A 109 -5.53 4.98 1.74
CA TYR A 109 -5.52 5.18 0.29
C TYR A 109 -4.11 5.37 -0.27
N GLN A 110 -3.28 6.20 0.36
CA GLN A 110 -1.89 6.38 -0.05
C GLN A 110 -1.18 5.02 -0.04
N ASN A 111 -1.35 4.26 1.03
CA ASN A 111 -0.80 2.91 1.18
C ASN A 111 -1.33 1.94 0.11
N ALA A 112 -2.61 2.02 -0.24
CA ALA A 112 -3.22 1.22 -1.30
C ALA A 112 -2.55 1.41 -2.67
N ASN A 113 -2.17 2.64 -2.99
CA ASN A 113 -1.47 2.98 -4.23
C ASN A 113 0.00 2.50 -4.22
N LEU A 114 0.59 2.28 -3.05
CA LEU A 114 1.95 1.75 -2.92
C LEU A 114 2.04 0.26 -3.30
N LEU A 115 0.95 -0.50 -3.23
CA LEU A 115 0.96 -1.94 -3.55
C LEU A 115 0.66 -2.19 -5.03
N PRO A 116 1.67 -2.44 -5.89
CA PRO A 116 1.44 -2.74 -7.31
C PRO A 116 0.81 -4.12 -7.47
N LYS A 117 -0.53 -4.16 -7.54
CA LYS A 117 -1.32 -5.40 -7.63
C LYS A 117 -0.85 -6.37 -8.72
N GLN A 118 -0.30 -5.84 -9.82
CA GLN A 118 0.26 -6.64 -10.93
C GLN A 118 1.51 -7.46 -10.56
N LEU A 119 2.27 -7.04 -9.54
CA LEU A 119 3.43 -7.79 -9.05
C LEU A 119 3.02 -8.94 -8.13
N LEU A 120 1.80 -8.90 -7.57
CA LEU A 120 1.29 -9.96 -6.71
C LEU A 120 1.05 -11.24 -7.50
N HIS A 121 1.42 -12.36 -6.88
CA HIS A 121 1.10 -13.67 -7.42
C HIS A 121 -0.44 -13.90 -7.39
N PRO A 122 -1.05 -14.43 -8.47
CA PRO A 122 -2.50 -14.60 -8.55
C PRO A 122 -3.11 -15.38 -7.37
N LEU A 123 -2.38 -16.38 -6.84
CA LEU A 123 -2.81 -17.21 -5.71
C LEU A 123 -3.15 -16.39 -4.45
N ILE A 124 -2.39 -15.31 -4.20
CA ILE A 124 -2.54 -14.50 -2.99
C ILE A 124 -3.22 -13.17 -3.24
N ALA A 125 -3.20 -12.65 -4.48
CA ALA A 125 -3.65 -11.31 -4.81
C ALA A 125 -5.07 -10.99 -4.30
N SER A 126 -6.04 -11.88 -4.49
CA SER A 126 -7.42 -11.66 -4.02
C SER A 126 -7.57 -11.79 -2.50
N LYS A 127 -6.69 -12.52 -1.84
CA LYS A 127 -6.73 -12.80 -0.40
C LYS A 127 -6.09 -11.68 0.40
N VAL A 128 -4.92 -11.20 -0.03
CA VAL A 128 -4.11 -10.23 0.73
C VAL A 128 -4.55 -8.80 0.47
N TYR A 129 -5.01 -8.48 -0.75
CA TYR A 129 -5.30 -7.11 -1.15
C TYR A 129 -6.37 -6.44 -0.28
N PRO A 130 -7.55 -7.05 0.00
CA PRO A 130 -8.54 -6.42 0.85
C PRO A 130 -8.08 -6.21 2.30
N VAL A 131 -7.19 -7.08 2.80
CA VAL A 131 -6.67 -7.05 4.18
C VAL A 131 -5.64 -5.93 4.31
N PHE A 132 -4.73 -5.82 3.33
CA PHE A 132 -3.74 -4.75 3.24
C PHE A 132 -4.39 -3.37 3.21
N LEU A 133 -5.45 -3.20 2.43
CA LEU A 133 -6.19 -1.93 2.31
C LEU A 133 -6.83 -1.47 3.63
N ARG A 134 -7.08 -2.39 4.57
CA ARG A 134 -7.63 -2.08 5.89
C ARG A 134 -6.55 -1.72 6.92
N GLY A 135 -5.27 -1.77 6.54
CA GLY A 135 -4.15 -1.55 7.46
C GLY A 135 -3.81 -2.76 8.33
N ASP A 136 -4.38 -3.93 8.05
CA ASP A 136 -4.18 -5.17 8.82
C ASP A 136 -2.96 -5.92 8.29
N TYR A 137 -1.79 -5.34 8.54
CA TYR A 137 -0.53 -5.69 7.88
C TYR A 137 0.08 -7.01 8.36
N ASP A 138 0.05 -7.28 9.66
CA ASP A 138 0.51 -8.56 10.23
C ASP A 138 -0.31 -9.74 9.70
N THR A 139 -1.63 -9.61 9.64
CA THR A 139 -2.53 -10.61 9.06
C THR A 139 -2.29 -10.76 7.56
N THR A 140 -2.05 -9.64 6.86
CA THR A 140 -1.74 -9.63 5.42
C THR A 140 -0.50 -10.49 5.12
N VAL A 141 0.59 -10.30 5.88
CA VAL A 141 1.83 -11.11 5.75
C VAL A 141 1.55 -12.57 6.10
N PHE A 142 0.87 -12.83 7.22
CA PHE A 142 0.54 -14.20 7.62
C PHE A 142 -0.22 -14.97 6.54
N ILE A 143 -1.24 -14.35 5.93
CA ILE A 143 -1.99 -14.95 4.82
C ILE A 143 -1.06 -15.29 3.66
N ALA A 144 -0.19 -14.37 3.24
CA ALA A 144 0.71 -14.61 2.11
C ALA A 144 1.65 -15.80 2.34
N PHE A 145 2.30 -15.89 3.51
CA PHE A 145 3.25 -16.97 3.80
C PHE A 145 2.56 -18.29 4.16
N LYS A 146 1.33 -18.25 4.69
CA LYS A 146 0.50 -19.45 4.84
C LYS A 146 0.21 -20.08 3.47
N GLU A 147 -0.09 -19.26 2.46
CA GLU A 147 -0.35 -19.74 1.10
C GLU A 147 0.91 -20.33 0.44
N ILE A 148 2.10 -19.81 0.74
CA ILE A 148 3.37 -20.45 0.34
C ILE A 148 3.48 -21.84 0.95
N GLU A 149 3.23 -22.01 2.25
CA GLU A 149 3.30 -23.32 2.90
C GLU A 149 2.33 -24.32 2.24
N ILE A 150 1.10 -23.89 1.95
CA ILE A 150 0.09 -24.70 1.26
C ILE A 150 0.56 -25.07 -0.16
N ALA A 151 1.10 -24.09 -0.91
CA ALA A 151 1.58 -24.29 -2.27
C ALA A 151 2.75 -25.29 -2.31
N VAL A 152 3.74 -25.14 -1.42
CA VAL A 152 4.87 -26.07 -1.29
C VAL A 152 4.37 -27.49 -1.00
N ARG A 153 3.47 -27.65 -0.02
CA ARG A 153 2.92 -28.97 0.34
C ARG A 153 2.21 -29.63 -0.84
N LYS A 154 1.37 -28.87 -1.55
CA LYS A 154 0.62 -29.35 -2.70
C LYS A 154 1.55 -29.75 -3.85
N ALA A 155 2.49 -28.89 -4.21
CA ALA A 155 3.42 -29.14 -5.31
C ALA A 155 4.33 -30.34 -5.01
N ALA A 156 4.80 -30.47 -3.77
CA ALA A 156 5.65 -31.59 -3.35
C ALA A 156 4.89 -32.91 -3.07
N LYS A 157 3.54 -32.90 -3.16
CA LYS A 157 2.67 -34.04 -2.80
C LYS A 157 2.95 -34.60 -1.40
N LEU A 158 3.23 -33.70 -0.45
CA LEU A 158 3.54 -34.05 0.93
C LEU A 158 2.27 -34.09 1.80
N SER A 159 2.38 -34.74 2.97
CA SER A 159 1.25 -34.96 3.86
C SER A 159 0.88 -33.72 4.65
N ASN A 160 -0.31 -33.71 5.27
CA ASN A 160 -0.73 -32.62 6.17
C ASN A 160 0.09 -32.56 7.47
N GLU A 161 0.84 -33.62 7.80
CA GLU A 161 1.76 -33.64 8.94
C GLU A 161 3.07 -32.90 8.64
N ASP A 162 3.37 -32.66 7.36
CA ASP A 162 4.49 -31.84 6.93
C ASP A 162 4.06 -30.35 6.96
N TYR A 163 4.59 -29.58 7.92
CA TYR A 163 4.34 -28.14 8.05
C TYR A 163 5.59 -27.35 8.49
N GLY A 164 5.51 -26.02 8.34
CA GLY A 164 6.58 -25.10 8.73
C GLY A 164 7.91 -25.39 8.03
N VAL A 165 9.00 -25.21 8.76
CA VAL A 165 10.36 -25.41 8.24
C VAL A 165 10.62 -26.87 7.83
N LYS A 166 10.01 -27.85 8.52
CA LYS A 166 10.18 -29.27 8.19
C LYS A 166 9.63 -29.59 6.80
N LEU A 167 8.48 -29.00 6.45
CA LEU A 167 7.89 -29.14 5.12
C LEU A 167 8.82 -28.63 4.03
N THR A 168 9.33 -27.41 4.16
CA THR A 168 10.16 -26.79 3.12
C THR A 168 11.47 -27.56 2.94
N ARG A 169 12.09 -27.97 4.06
CA ARG A 169 13.33 -28.78 4.06
C ARG A 169 13.15 -30.10 3.33
N LYS A 170 12.00 -30.76 3.53
CA LYS A 170 11.66 -32.01 2.83
C LYS A 170 11.36 -31.77 1.35
N ALA A 171 10.63 -30.70 1.03
CA ALA A 171 10.23 -30.38 -0.33
C ALA A 171 11.42 -30.01 -1.23
N PHE A 172 12.37 -29.22 -0.73
CA PHE A 172 13.50 -28.68 -1.49
C PHE A 172 14.84 -29.38 -1.20
N HIS A 173 14.82 -30.53 -0.53
CA HIS A 173 16.05 -31.25 -0.19
C HIS A 173 16.92 -31.51 -1.44
N LYS A 174 18.22 -31.19 -1.36
CA LYS A 174 19.13 -31.19 -2.52
C LYS A 174 19.21 -32.54 -3.27
N VAL A 175 19.04 -33.65 -2.55
CA VAL A 175 19.18 -35.01 -3.12
C VAL A 175 17.85 -35.60 -3.57
N ASN A 176 16.82 -35.50 -2.73
CA ASN A 176 15.56 -36.25 -2.87
C ASN A 176 14.31 -35.36 -2.72
N GLY A 177 14.47 -34.04 -2.70
CA GLY A 177 13.38 -33.08 -2.61
C GLY A 177 12.52 -33.12 -3.87
N PRO A 178 11.19 -33.30 -3.75
CA PRO A 178 10.28 -33.29 -4.90
C PRO A 178 10.28 -31.98 -5.71
N LEU A 179 10.63 -30.84 -5.09
CA LEU A 179 10.70 -29.51 -5.71
C LEU A 179 12.13 -29.04 -5.95
N ARG A 180 13.12 -29.95 -5.90
CA ARG A 180 14.48 -29.61 -6.31
C ARG A 180 14.49 -29.19 -7.77
N ASP A 181 15.46 -28.36 -8.15
CA ASP A 181 15.70 -28.09 -9.56
C ASP A 181 16.08 -29.41 -10.29
N PRO A 182 15.30 -29.86 -11.28
CA PRO A 182 15.61 -31.06 -12.03
C PRO A 182 16.69 -30.84 -13.10
N SER A 183 17.03 -29.58 -13.43
CA SER A 183 18.05 -29.26 -14.43
C SER A 183 19.44 -29.68 -13.94
N ASN A 184 20.17 -30.35 -14.83
CA ASN A 184 21.55 -30.78 -14.59
C ASN A 184 22.55 -29.60 -14.51
N GLU A 185 22.10 -28.37 -14.73
CA GLU A 185 22.93 -27.16 -14.66
C GLU A 185 23.02 -26.59 -13.23
N SER A 186 22.04 -26.89 -12.37
CA SER A 186 22.06 -26.43 -10.98
C SER A 186 23.09 -27.20 -10.15
N ASN A 187 24.11 -26.50 -9.66
CA ASN A 187 25.09 -27.09 -8.74
C ASN A 187 24.42 -27.39 -7.38
N ASP A 188 25.00 -28.30 -6.59
CA ASP A 188 24.43 -28.68 -5.30
C ASP A 188 24.29 -27.51 -4.32
N SER A 189 25.14 -26.49 -4.45
CA SER A 189 25.08 -25.26 -3.64
C SER A 189 23.81 -24.45 -3.93
N GLU A 190 23.35 -24.38 -5.18
CA GLU A 190 22.11 -23.69 -5.56
C GLU A 190 20.87 -24.42 -5.05
N LYS A 191 20.87 -25.76 -5.07
CA LYS A 191 19.79 -26.57 -4.49
C LYS A 191 19.70 -26.35 -2.98
N GLU A 192 20.84 -26.30 -2.30
CA GLU A 192 20.90 -25.94 -0.87
C GLU A 192 20.44 -24.52 -0.61
N ALA A 193 20.83 -23.55 -1.45
CA ALA A 193 20.40 -22.16 -1.31
C ALA A 193 18.88 -22.01 -1.41
N LEU A 194 18.23 -22.74 -2.33
CA LEU A 194 16.78 -22.73 -2.47
C LEU A 194 16.08 -23.26 -1.22
N ASP A 195 16.56 -24.37 -0.67
CA ASP A 195 16.08 -24.89 0.61
C ASP A 195 16.25 -23.86 1.74
N HIS A 196 17.44 -23.27 1.88
CA HIS A 196 17.70 -22.21 2.86
C HIS A 196 16.74 -21.03 2.72
N LEU A 197 16.46 -20.60 1.49
CA LEU A 197 15.56 -19.48 1.21
C LEU A 197 14.13 -19.78 1.70
N PHE A 198 13.55 -20.92 1.34
CA PHE A 198 12.19 -21.27 1.74
C PHE A 198 12.07 -21.58 3.24
N ALA A 199 13.05 -22.28 3.80
CA ALA A 199 13.10 -22.55 5.24
C ALA A 199 13.22 -21.25 6.05
N GLY A 200 14.07 -20.33 5.61
CA GLY A 200 14.23 -19.00 6.22
C GLY A 200 12.96 -18.17 6.11
N ALA A 201 12.33 -18.13 4.93
CA ALA A 201 11.10 -17.40 4.68
C ALA A 201 9.95 -17.87 5.59
N ILE A 202 9.67 -19.18 5.65
CA ILE A 202 8.61 -19.73 6.52
C ILE A 202 8.98 -19.58 8.00
N GLY A 203 10.24 -19.83 8.35
CA GLY A 203 10.74 -19.71 9.71
C GLY A 203 10.64 -18.29 10.27
N LEU A 204 10.90 -17.28 9.45
CA LEU A 204 10.95 -15.88 9.87
C LEU A 204 9.60 -15.17 9.77
N TYR A 205 8.81 -15.42 8.72
CA TYR A 205 7.62 -14.62 8.43
C TYR A 205 6.28 -15.33 8.65
N LYS A 206 6.24 -16.66 8.80
CA LYS A 206 5.00 -17.38 9.13
C LYS A 206 4.97 -17.87 10.57
N ASN A 207 6.06 -18.49 11.02
CA ASN A 207 6.08 -19.11 12.34
C ASN A 207 5.89 -18.10 13.49
N PRO A 208 6.53 -16.91 13.51
CA PRO A 208 6.27 -15.92 14.54
C PRO A 208 4.80 -15.51 14.60
N HIS A 209 4.18 -15.19 13.46
CA HIS A 209 2.76 -14.86 13.38
C HIS A 209 1.82 -16.01 13.78
N SER A 210 2.32 -17.26 13.80
CA SER A 210 1.55 -18.44 14.26
C SER A 210 1.66 -18.69 15.78
N HIS A 211 2.70 -18.15 16.43
CA HIS A 211 3.05 -18.49 17.82
C HIS A 211 3.04 -17.29 18.77
N ARG A 212 3.14 -16.07 18.23
CA ARG A 212 3.13 -14.83 19.01
C ARG A 212 2.48 -13.70 18.20
N LYS A 213 1.98 -12.68 18.88
CA LYS A 213 1.57 -11.44 18.23
C LYS A 213 2.82 -10.74 17.67
N VAL A 214 2.78 -10.34 16.40
CA VAL A 214 3.82 -9.58 15.74
C VAL A 214 3.21 -8.24 15.37
N ASP A 215 3.67 -7.16 15.98
CA ASP A 215 3.17 -5.82 15.66
C ASP A 215 3.92 -5.32 14.41
N LEU A 216 3.37 -5.65 13.24
CA LEU A 216 3.80 -5.10 11.96
C LEU A 216 2.85 -3.97 11.58
N ASN A 217 3.33 -2.72 11.61
CA ASN A 217 2.52 -1.53 11.34
C ASN A 217 2.99 -0.72 10.11
N ASP A 218 4.08 -1.14 9.47
CA ASP A 218 4.65 -0.45 8.32
C ASP A 218 4.07 -1.00 6.98
N PRO A 219 3.33 -0.18 6.21
CA PRO A 219 2.83 -0.58 4.89
C PRO A 219 3.93 -0.91 3.89
N ILE A 220 5.08 -0.21 3.93
CA ILE A 220 6.19 -0.43 2.99
C ILE A 220 6.82 -1.79 3.25
N GLN A 221 7.19 -2.07 4.50
CA GLN A 221 7.68 -3.39 4.89
C GLN A 221 6.70 -4.51 4.51
N THR A 222 5.40 -4.26 4.65
CA THR A 222 4.37 -5.23 4.24
C THR A 222 4.38 -5.49 2.74
N ILE A 223 4.52 -4.44 1.91
CA ILE A 223 4.61 -4.56 0.46
C ILE A 223 5.85 -5.34 0.05
N GLU A 224 7.01 -5.06 0.66
CA GLU A 224 8.25 -5.80 0.41
C GLU A 224 8.06 -7.31 0.63
N LEU A 225 7.43 -7.66 1.75
CA LEU A 225 7.13 -9.05 2.10
C LEU A 225 6.11 -9.69 1.15
N LEU A 226 5.11 -8.94 0.68
CA LEU A 226 4.14 -9.43 -0.31
C LEU A 226 4.76 -9.68 -1.69
N ILE A 227 5.66 -8.80 -2.12
CA ILE A 227 6.41 -8.96 -3.37
C ILE A 227 7.36 -10.15 -3.25
N PHE A 228 8.07 -10.26 -2.13
CA PHE A 228 8.93 -11.42 -1.85
C PHE A 228 8.13 -12.73 -1.84
N ALA A 229 6.98 -12.76 -1.14
CA ALA A 229 6.11 -13.93 -1.13
C ALA A 229 5.60 -14.29 -2.54
N SER A 230 5.28 -13.28 -3.35
CA SER A 230 4.88 -13.48 -4.75
C SER A 230 6.00 -14.06 -5.60
N HIS A 231 7.25 -13.65 -5.36
CA HIS A 231 8.42 -14.21 -6.02
C HIS A 231 8.62 -15.69 -5.64
N LEU A 232 8.51 -16.03 -4.35
CA LEU A 232 8.59 -17.41 -3.87
C LEU A 232 7.52 -18.31 -4.50
N LEU A 233 6.28 -17.81 -4.66
CA LEU A 233 5.22 -18.57 -5.33
C LEU A 233 5.55 -18.85 -6.81
N ARG A 234 6.10 -17.86 -7.54
CA ARG A 234 6.56 -18.09 -8.92
C ARG A 234 7.69 -19.12 -9.01
N LEU A 235 8.58 -19.16 -8.01
CA LEU A 235 9.59 -20.21 -7.90
C LEU A 235 8.98 -21.58 -7.62
N ILE A 236 7.82 -21.68 -6.96
CA ILE A 236 7.12 -22.97 -6.80
C ILE A 236 6.48 -23.38 -8.12
N ASP A 237 5.80 -22.44 -8.79
CA ASP A 237 5.12 -22.71 -10.07
C ASP A 237 6.09 -23.30 -11.09
N SER A 238 7.27 -22.68 -11.26
CA SER A 238 8.31 -23.15 -12.19
C SER A 238 8.88 -24.54 -11.87
N ARG A 239 8.66 -25.06 -10.65
CA ARG A 239 9.07 -26.40 -10.22
C ARG A 239 7.93 -27.42 -10.28
N SER A 240 6.69 -26.96 -10.34
CA SER A 240 5.50 -27.81 -10.39
C SER A 240 5.08 -28.20 -11.81
N GLU A 241 5.60 -27.50 -12.84
CA GLU A 241 5.30 -27.73 -14.26
C GLU A 241 6.25 -28.74 -14.95
N GLY A 242 7.13 -29.41 -14.20
CA GLY A 242 7.98 -30.51 -14.67
C GLY A 242 7.57 -31.86 -14.10
#